data_AF-A0AAU5H0H1-F1
#
_entry.id   AF-A0AAU5H0H1-F1
#
_cell.length_a   1.000
_cell.length_b   1.000
_cell.length_c   1.000
_cell.angle_alpha   90.00
_cell.angle_beta   90.00
_cell.angle_gamma   90.00
#
_symmetry.space_group_name_H-M   'P 1'
#
loop_
_entity.id
_entity.type
_entity.pdbx_description
1 polymer ?
#
loop_
_entity_poly.entity_id
_entity_poly.type
_entity_poly.pdbx_seq_one_letter_code
_entity_poly.pdbx_strand_id
1 'polypeptide(L)'
;MTVENAVGAEGADDHDALGDASGDDLSHTPGPVQGHAPGEDPIALRLEQLILGAERQYTPFRAARTAGVSVELAARFWRAMGFADIGQAIALTEADVIALRRLSGLVEAGLISEPTAIQVARSTGQTTARLAEWQTDSFLEELTEPPEPGMTRAEVAYPLVELLLPELEEFLIYVWRRQLAAATSRVVRSDDEEAVDRRLAVGFADLVGFTRLTRRLEEEELGELVEAFETTAADQVHAHGGRLIKTLGDEILYVADDPGTAAEIGLRLIETMTGDETMPALRVGMAFGTVTTRMGDVFGTTVNLASRLTSIAPRDAVLVDGELAVALGESGDAPVSELDVSPGSEDKYRFALQPMWRRPVRGLGVVEPWLLTRRDRP
;
A
#
# COMPACT_ATOMS: atom_id res chain seq x y z
N MET A 1 -71.49 19.57 -28.63
CA MET A 1 -71.17 20.88 -29.25
C MET A 1 -70.85 20.57 -30.70
N THR A 2 -71.91 20.56 -31.52
CA THR A 2 -72.05 21.05 -32.90
C THR A 2 -70.71 21.22 -33.67
N VAL A 3 -70.41 20.40 -34.71
CA VAL A 3 -70.76 20.64 -36.16
C VAL A 3 -69.78 21.67 -36.75
N GLU A 4 -69.12 21.56 -37.90
CA GLU A 4 -69.31 20.84 -39.17
C GLU A 4 -68.07 21.09 -40.07
N ASN A 5 -67.97 20.30 -41.16
CA ASN A 5 -67.54 20.65 -42.52
C ASN A 5 -66.14 21.23 -42.78
N ALA A 6 -65.27 20.56 -43.55
CA ALA A 6 -65.37 20.21 -44.98
C ALA A 6 -64.96 21.36 -45.92
N VAL A 7 -64.53 20.94 -47.12
CA VAL A 7 -64.11 21.74 -48.29
C VAL A 7 -62.66 22.21 -48.18
N GLY A 8 -61.79 22.02 -49.15
CA GLY A 8 -61.91 21.64 -50.56
C GLY A 8 -60.61 22.16 -51.19
N ALA A 9 -59.93 21.35 -51.99
CA ALA A 9 -60.08 21.37 -53.44
C ALA A 9 -59.02 22.25 -54.11
N GLU A 10 -58.30 21.59 -55.03
CA GLU A 10 -57.76 22.13 -56.28
C GLU A 10 -56.54 23.07 -56.18
N GLY A 11 -55.51 22.88 -56.98
CA GLY A 11 -55.32 21.96 -58.09
C GLY A 11 -54.09 22.37 -58.89
N ALA A 12 -53.68 21.45 -59.76
CA ALA A 12 -52.92 21.69 -60.99
C ALA A 12 -51.49 22.24 -60.82
N ASP A 13 -50.52 21.88 -61.63
CA ASP A 13 -50.41 20.88 -62.67
C ASP A 13 -48.91 20.79 -62.97
N ASP A 14 -48.55 19.66 -63.55
CA ASP A 14 -47.60 19.55 -64.65
C ASP A 14 -46.09 19.69 -64.43
N HIS A 15 -45.46 18.56 -64.79
CA HIS A 15 -44.39 18.43 -65.78
C HIS A 15 -43.04 19.07 -65.45
N ASP A 16 -41.92 18.46 -65.78
CA ASP A 16 -41.52 17.13 -66.23
C ASP A 16 -39.98 17.25 -66.30
N ALA A 17 -39.34 16.12 -66.56
CA ALA A 17 -38.09 16.06 -67.30
C ALA A 17 -36.75 16.46 -66.62
N LEU A 18 -36.03 15.39 -66.26
CA LEU A 18 -34.74 14.97 -66.86
C LEU A 18 -33.47 15.79 -66.54
N GLY A 19 -32.44 15.08 -66.08
CA GLY A 19 -31.07 15.61 -66.02
C GLY A 19 -30.07 14.60 -65.46
N ASP A 20 -29.80 13.55 -66.23
CA ASP A 20 -28.60 12.71 -66.14
C ASP A 20 -27.34 13.53 -66.53
N ALA A 21 -26.25 13.39 -65.78
CA ALA A 21 -24.85 13.34 -66.30
C ALA A 21 -23.80 13.53 -65.18
N SER A 22 -23.21 12.40 -64.77
CA SER A 22 -21.76 12.09 -64.75
C SER A 22 -20.68 13.12 -64.34
N GLY A 23 -19.76 12.65 -63.49
CA GLY A 23 -18.43 13.21 -63.13
C GLY A 23 -18.36 13.49 -61.62
N ASP A 24 -17.41 13.03 -60.81
CA ASP A 24 -16.03 12.61 -61.05
C ASP A 24 -15.53 11.73 -59.88
N ASP A 25 -14.49 10.97 -60.20
CA ASP A 25 -13.62 10.14 -59.36
C ASP A 25 -13.06 10.84 -58.12
N LEU A 26 -13.20 10.24 -56.93
CA LEU A 26 -12.30 10.48 -55.80
C LEU A 26 -12.10 9.20 -54.96
N SER A 27 -10.94 8.59 -55.19
CA SER A 27 -10.25 7.67 -54.28
C SER A 27 -10.18 8.22 -52.85
N HIS A 28 -10.95 7.64 -51.92
CA HIS A 28 -10.81 7.90 -50.49
C HIS A 28 -9.77 6.95 -49.87
N THR A 29 -8.52 7.40 -49.77
CA THR A 29 -7.61 6.95 -48.71
C THR A 29 -8.08 7.53 -47.37
N PRO A 30 -8.30 6.74 -46.31
CA PRO A 30 -8.61 7.29 -44.99
C PRO A 30 -7.34 7.91 -44.41
N GLY A 31 -7.36 9.21 -44.17
CA GLY A 31 -6.31 9.90 -43.42
C GLY A 31 -6.27 9.47 -41.95
N PRO A 32 -5.15 9.71 -41.24
CA PRO A 32 -5.00 9.32 -39.84
C PRO A 32 -6.04 10.04 -38.97
N VAL A 33 -6.81 9.26 -38.21
CA VAL A 33 -7.80 9.76 -37.26
C VAL A 33 -7.07 10.33 -36.05
N GLN A 34 -6.75 11.63 -36.07
CA GLN A 34 -6.29 12.35 -34.89
C GLN A 34 -7.49 12.67 -34.00
N GLY A 35 -7.78 11.77 -33.05
CA GLY A 35 -8.70 12.03 -31.95
C GLY A 35 -7.95 12.64 -30.77
N HIS A 36 -7.56 13.91 -30.85
CA HIS A 36 -7.11 14.67 -29.67
C HIS A 36 -8.27 15.51 -29.15
N ALA A 37 -8.55 15.43 -27.85
CA ALA A 37 -9.48 16.34 -27.20
C ALA A 37 -8.89 17.77 -27.24
N PRO A 38 -9.68 18.80 -27.56
CA PRO A 38 -9.16 20.16 -27.63
C PRO A 38 -8.90 20.70 -26.21
N GLY A 39 -7.62 20.88 -25.85
CA GLY A 39 -7.22 21.60 -24.62
C GLY A 39 -6.04 21.03 -23.82
N GLU A 40 -5.46 19.89 -24.20
CA GLU A 40 -4.34 19.29 -23.45
C GLU A 40 -2.99 19.90 -23.86
N ASP A 41 -2.17 20.26 -22.87
CA ASP A 41 -0.80 20.75 -23.08
C ASP A 41 0.02 19.69 -23.84
N PRO A 42 0.58 20.02 -25.03
CA PRO A 42 1.37 19.08 -25.83
C PRO A 42 2.53 18.44 -25.05
N ILE A 43 3.06 19.11 -24.03
CA ILE A 43 4.18 18.61 -23.22
C ILE A 43 3.68 17.63 -22.16
N ALA A 44 2.52 17.87 -21.56
CA ALA A 44 1.90 16.93 -20.63
C ALA A 44 1.57 15.58 -21.31
N LEU A 45 1.07 15.63 -22.55
CA LEU A 45 0.84 14.42 -23.36
C LEU A 45 2.14 13.66 -23.67
N ARG A 46 3.23 14.38 -23.97
CA ARG A 46 4.54 13.76 -24.19
C ARG A 46 5.11 13.15 -22.92
N LEU A 47 4.92 13.80 -21.78
CA LEU A 47 5.34 13.28 -20.48
C LEU A 47 4.59 11.99 -20.15
N GLU A 48 3.27 11.95 -20.39
CA GLU A 48 2.51 10.73 -20.21
C GLU A 48 2.99 9.62 -21.16
N GLN A 49 3.19 9.92 -22.44
CA GLN A 49 3.70 8.95 -23.41
C GLN A 49 5.07 8.40 -23.02
N LEU A 50 5.95 9.25 -22.46
CA LEU A 50 7.25 8.85 -21.93
C LEU A 50 7.08 7.83 -20.79
N ILE A 51 6.19 8.11 -19.83
CA ILE A 51 5.92 7.22 -18.69
C ILE A 51 5.30 5.89 -19.13
N LEU A 52 4.36 5.92 -20.09
CA LEU A 52 3.72 4.71 -20.61
C LEU A 52 4.61 3.93 -21.60
N GLY A 53 5.69 4.55 -22.09
CA GLY A 53 6.61 4.00 -23.09
C GLY A 53 6.03 3.83 -24.50
N ALA A 54 4.76 4.20 -24.72
CA ALA A 54 4.07 4.05 -26.00
C ALA A 54 2.85 4.98 -26.14
N GLU A 55 2.42 5.20 -27.37
CA GLU A 55 1.19 5.94 -27.66
C GLU A 55 -0.07 5.12 -27.32
N ARG A 56 -1.12 5.83 -26.91
CA ARG A 56 -2.46 5.26 -26.74
C ARG A 56 -3.07 4.95 -28.11
N GLN A 57 -3.38 3.67 -28.35
CA GLN A 57 -3.84 3.19 -29.66
C GLN A 57 -5.11 2.33 -29.59
N TYR A 58 -5.45 1.83 -28.40
CA TYR A 58 -6.53 0.87 -28.21
C TYR A 58 -7.66 1.46 -27.36
N THR A 59 -8.89 1.17 -27.78
CA THR A 59 -10.06 1.23 -26.90
C THR A 59 -10.11 -0.04 -26.04
N PRO A 60 -10.77 -0.05 -24.87
CA PRO A 60 -10.94 -1.26 -24.05
C PRO A 60 -11.48 -2.46 -24.82
N PHE A 61 -12.46 -2.26 -25.73
CA PHE A 61 -12.96 -3.33 -26.59
C PHE A 61 -11.87 -3.91 -27.51
N ARG A 62 -11.10 -3.03 -28.18
CA ARG A 62 -10.02 -3.48 -29.07
C ARG A 62 -8.90 -4.16 -28.29
N ALA A 63 -8.51 -3.62 -27.13
CA ALA A 63 -7.48 -4.20 -26.29
C ALA A 63 -7.86 -5.61 -25.82
N ALA A 64 -9.08 -5.80 -25.30
CA ALA A 64 -9.57 -7.12 -24.87
C ALA A 64 -9.57 -8.13 -26.02
N ARG A 65 -10.09 -7.73 -27.19
CA ARG A 65 -10.13 -8.59 -28.39
C ARG A 65 -8.73 -8.97 -28.85
N THR A 66 -7.79 -8.01 -28.91
CA THR A 66 -6.41 -8.26 -29.30
C THR A 66 -5.68 -9.15 -28.28
N ALA A 67 -5.95 -8.96 -26.99
CA ALA A 67 -5.41 -9.80 -25.92
C ALA A 67 -5.98 -11.23 -25.95
N GLY A 68 -7.12 -11.46 -26.62
CA GLY A 68 -7.80 -12.75 -26.70
C GLY A 68 -8.70 -13.04 -25.51
N VAL A 69 -9.15 -12.01 -24.79
CA VAL A 69 -9.93 -12.15 -23.55
C VAL A 69 -11.29 -11.48 -23.67
N SER A 70 -12.24 -11.86 -22.80
CA SER A 70 -13.54 -11.18 -22.75
C SER A 70 -13.40 -9.74 -22.24
N VAL A 71 -14.27 -8.86 -22.73
CA VAL A 71 -14.30 -7.44 -22.33
C VAL A 71 -14.62 -7.33 -20.83
N GLU A 72 -15.48 -8.22 -20.32
CA GLU A 72 -15.86 -8.29 -18.92
C GLU A 72 -14.66 -8.66 -18.02
N LEU A 73 -13.81 -9.60 -18.45
CA LEU A 73 -12.61 -9.99 -17.71
C LEU A 73 -11.57 -8.86 -17.76
N ALA A 74 -11.35 -8.25 -18.92
CA ALA A 74 -10.47 -7.10 -19.07
C ALA A 74 -10.88 -5.95 -18.14
N ALA A 75 -12.17 -5.59 -18.12
CA ALA A 75 -12.71 -4.55 -17.25
C ALA A 75 -12.61 -4.90 -15.76
N ARG A 76 -12.65 -6.20 -15.40
CA ARG A 76 -12.43 -6.65 -14.02
C ARG A 76 -10.96 -6.51 -13.61
N PHE A 77 -10.00 -6.84 -14.47
CA PHE A 77 -8.59 -6.61 -14.21
C PHE A 77 -8.27 -5.11 -14.11
N TRP A 78 -8.78 -4.30 -15.03
CA TRP A 78 -8.60 -2.84 -15.03
C TRP A 78 -9.06 -2.20 -13.71
N ARG A 79 -10.29 -2.52 -13.28
CA ARG A 79 -10.82 -2.05 -11.99
C ARG A 79 -10.09 -2.64 -10.80
N ALA A 80 -9.62 -3.89 -10.89
CA ALA A 80 -8.86 -4.50 -9.81
C ALA A 80 -7.56 -3.73 -9.56
N MET A 81 -6.84 -3.33 -10.62
CA MET A 81 -5.62 -2.52 -10.53
C MET A 81 -5.87 -1.08 -10.03
N GLY A 82 -7.13 -0.65 -9.91
CA GLY A 82 -7.50 0.66 -9.36
C GLY A 82 -7.59 1.77 -10.41
N PHE A 83 -7.51 1.44 -11.69
CA PHE A 83 -7.57 2.44 -12.77
C PHE A 83 -8.98 3.00 -12.98
N ALA A 84 -9.04 4.27 -13.36
CA ALA A 84 -10.30 5.00 -13.62
C ALA A 84 -11.07 4.40 -14.82
N ASP A 85 -12.40 4.54 -14.82
CA ASP A 85 -13.20 4.09 -15.96
C ASP A 85 -12.98 5.01 -17.17
N ILE A 86 -12.41 4.43 -18.22
CA ILE A 86 -12.08 5.11 -19.49
C ILE A 86 -13.14 4.90 -20.58
N GLY A 87 -14.25 4.23 -20.26
CA GLY A 87 -15.34 3.98 -21.20
C GLY A 87 -14.88 3.23 -22.46
N GLN A 88 -15.01 3.86 -23.64
CA GLN A 88 -14.49 3.34 -24.91
C GLN A 88 -13.51 4.31 -25.59
N ALA A 89 -12.89 5.21 -24.82
CA ALA A 89 -11.87 6.12 -25.34
C ALA A 89 -10.61 5.36 -25.79
N ILE A 90 -9.86 5.95 -26.71
CA ILE A 90 -8.52 5.46 -27.08
C ILE A 90 -7.57 5.88 -25.96
N ALA A 91 -7.33 4.98 -25.01
CA ALA A 91 -6.57 5.27 -23.79
C ALA A 91 -5.58 4.16 -23.41
N LEU A 92 -5.56 3.05 -24.15
CA LEU A 92 -4.70 1.90 -23.86
C LEU A 92 -3.57 1.77 -24.89
N THR A 93 -2.44 1.27 -24.43
CA THR A 93 -1.22 1.02 -25.19
C THR A 93 -1.08 -0.46 -25.56
N GLU A 94 -0.03 -0.80 -26.31
CA GLU A 94 0.32 -2.20 -26.56
C GLU A 94 0.76 -2.94 -25.28
N ALA A 95 1.37 -2.23 -24.32
CA ALA A 95 1.78 -2.80 -23.03
C ALA A 95 0.57 -3.31 -22.23
N ASP A 96 -0.56 -2.59 -22.26
CA ASP A 96 -1.82 -3.00 -21.61
C ASP A 96 -2.34 -4.32 -22.19
N VAL A 97 -2.30 -4.47 -23.52
CA VAL A 97 -2.71 -5.70 -24.22
C VAL A 97 -1.81 -6.87 -23.83
N ILE A 98 -0.49 -6.65 -23.79
CA ILE A 98 0.48 -7.68 -23.41
C ILE A 98 0.29 -8.08 -21.94
N ALA A 99 0.11 -7.13 -21.03
CA ALA A 99 -0.10 -7.38 -19.61
C ALA A 99 -1.36 -8.21 -19.38
N LEU A 100 -2.47 -7.84 -20.02
CA LEU A 100 -3.74 -8.55 -19.93
C LEU A 100 -3.65 -9.97 -20.48
N ARG A 101 -2.97 -10.16 -21.63
CA ARG A 101 -2.73 -11.48 -22.22
C ARG A 101 -1.87 -12.36 -21.32
N ARG A 102 -0.80 -11.82 -20.73
CA ARG A 102 0.09 -12.57 -19.82
C ARG A 102 -0.65 -13.04 -18.58
N LEU A 103 -1.40 -12.17 -17.93
CA LEU A 103 -2.12 -12.51 -16.71
C LEU A 103 -3.24 -13.54 -16.98
N SER A 104 -3.96 -13.39 -18.08
CA SER A 104 -5.01 -14.33 -18.47
C SER A 104 -4.44 -15.68 -18.90
N GLY A 105 -3.29 -15.70 -19.58
CA GLY A 105 -2.59 -16.93 -19.94
C GLY A 105 -2.19 -17.79 -18.73
N LEU A 106 -1.88 -17.17 -17.57
CA LEU A 106 -1.63 -17.92 -16.32
C LEU A 106 -2.89 -18.61 -15.80
N VAL A 107 -4.05 -17.97 -15.96
CA VAL A 107 -5.35 -18.53 -15.57
C VAL A 107 -5.75 -19.66 -16.50
N GLU A 108 -5.62 -19.46 -17.80
CA GLU A 108 -5.92 -20.48 -18.82
C GLU A 108 -5.02 -21.72 -18.71
N ALA A 109 -3.74 -21.52 -18.37
CA ALA A 109 -2.80 -22.61 -18.11
C ALA A 109 -3.05 -23.34 -16.78
N GLY A 110 -4.00 -22.88 -15.95
CA GLY A 110 -4.31 -23.46 -14.65
C GLY A 110 -3.25 -23.23 -13.58
N LEU A 111 -2.31 -22.30 -13.78
CA LEU A 111 -1.25 -21.99 -12.81
C LEU A 111 -1.78 -21.20 -11.62
N ILE A 112 -2.80 -20.37 -11.85
CA ILE A 112 -3.51 -19.61 -10.81
C ILE A 112 -5.00 -19.60 -11.10
N SER A 113 -5.82 -19.53 -10.05
CA SER A 113 -7.27 -19.35 -10.22
C SER A 113 -7.59 -17.90 -10.63
N GLU A 114 -8.71 -17.69 -11.33
CA GLU A 114 -9.16 -16.34 -11.69
C GLU A 114 -9.36 -15.42 -10.46
N PRO A 115 -9.99 -15.87 -9.35
CA PRO A 115 -10.04 -15.08 -8.12
C PRO A 115 -8.67 -14.67 -7.59
N THR A 116 -7.68 -15.58 -7.64
CA THR A 116 -6.30 -15.30 -7.24
C THR A 116 -5.65 -14.27 -8.15
N ALA A 117 -5.82 -14.39 -9.48
CA ALA A 117 -5.30 -13.42 -10.44
C ALA A 117 -5.85 -12.01 -10.21
N ILE A 118 -7.16 -11.89 -9.97
CA ILE A 118 -7.82 -10.62 -9.64
C ILE A 118 -7.30 -10.04 -8.31
N GLN A 119 -7.05 -10.90 -7.34
CA GLN A 119 -6.48 -10.50 -6.05
C GLN A 119 -5.02 -10.01 -6.18
N VAL A 120 -4.21 -10.67 -7.01
CA VAL A 120 -2.85 -10.23 -7.35
C VAL A 120 -2.88 -8.88 -8.04
N ALA A 121 -3.69 -8.73 -9.10
CA ALA A 121 -3.85 -7.46 -9.82
C ALA A 121 -4.24 -6.31 -8.87
N ARG A 122 -5.16 -6.57 -7.93
CA ARG A 122 -5.57 -5.58 -6.92
C ARG A 122 -4.46 -5.21 -5.96
N SER A 123 -3.74 -6.21 -5.44
CA SER A 123 -2.64 -5.95 -4.51
C SER A 123 -1.53 -5.17 -5.20
N THR A 124 -1.15 -5.56 -6.42
CA THR A 124 -0.12 -4.87 -7.20
C THR A 124 -0.53 -3.43 -7.48
N GLY A 125 -1.74 -3.21 -8.00
CA GLY A 125 -2.23 -1.86 -8.31
C GLY A 125 -2.27 -0.94 -7.09
N GLN A 126 -2.73 -1.43 -5.93
CA GLN A 126 -2.76 -0.65 -4.69
C GLN A 126 -1.35 -0.26 -4.20
N THR A 127 -0.39 -1.19 -4.25
CA THR A 127 0.98 -0.92 -3.85
C THR A 127 1.68 0.05 -4.80
N THR A 128 1.51 -0.13 -6.12
CA THR A 128 2.15 0.74 -7.11
C THR A 128 1.51 2.11 -7.18
N ALA A 129 0.20 2.26 -6.92
CA ALA A 129 -0.45 3.57 -6.84
C ALA A 129 0.16 4.42 -5.72
N ARG A 130 0.29 3.85 -4.51
CA ARG A 130 0.94 4.54 -3.38
C ARG A 130 2.40 4.89 -3.65
N LEU A 131 3.14 3.99 -4.31
CA LEU A 131 4.52 4.25 -4.69
C LEU A 131 4.61 5.42 -5.68
N ALA A 132 3.74 5.45 -6.69
CA ALA A 132 3.70 6.51 -7.69
C ALA A 132 3.32 7.87 -7.08
N GLU A 133 2.36 7.89 -6.15
CA GLU A 133 2.00 9.09 -5.36
C GLU A 133 3.23 9.58 -4.58
N TRP A 134 3.85 8.71 -3.76
CA TRP A 134 5.05 9.06 -3.00
C TRP A 134 6.20 9.56 -3.88
N GLN A 135 6.46 8.92 -5.03
CA GLN A 135 7.51 9.38 -5.95
C GLN A 135 7.18 10.74 -6.57
N THR A 136 5.90 11.01 -6.84
CA THR A 136 5.45 12.30 -7.37
C THR A 136 5.64 13.39 -6.32
N ASP A 137 5.25 13.13 -5.08
CA ASP A 137 5.37 14.09 -3.97
C ASP A 137 6.85 14.34 -3.63
N SER A 138 7.65 13.28 -3.46
CA SER A 138 9.06 13.38 -3.04
C SER A 138 10.02 13.87 -4.12
N PHE A 139 9.85 13.47 -5.38
CA PHE A 139 10.79 13.84 -6.44
C PHE A 139 10.29 15.00 -7.29
N LEU A 140 9.00 15.09 -7.58
CA LEU A 140 8.52 16.04 -8.59
C LEU A 140 8.13 17.40 -8.00
N GLU A 141 7.64 17.50 -6.77
CA GLU A 141 7.33 18.83 -6.21
C GLU A 141 8.58 19.67 -5.94
N GLU A 142 9.64 19.09 -5.37
CA GLU A 142 10.89 19.82 -5.04
C GLU A 142 11.78 20.07 -6.27
N LEU A 143 11.81 19.14 -7.25
CA LEU A 143 12.69 19.25 -8.41
C LEU A 143 12.08 19.96 -9.63
N THR A 144 10.76 20.21 -9.65
CA THR A 144 10.08 20.84 -10.79
C THR A 144 9.73 22.31 -10.59
N GLU A 145 10.28 22.95 -9.54
CA GLU A 145 10.23 24.40 -9.43
C GLU A 145 10.88 25.04 -10.67
N PRO A 146 10.16 25.90 -11.42
CA PRO A 146 10.70 26.52 -12.62
C PRO A 146 11.96 27.32 -12.29
N PRO A 147 13.14 26.94 -12.81
CA PRO A 147 14.38 27.65 -12.52
C PRO A 147 14.39 29.06 -13.14
N GLU A 148 13.58 29.27 -14.18
CA GLU A 148 13.43 30.54 -14.87
C GLU A 148 11.95 30.96 -14.99
N PRO A 149 11.63 32.26 -14.83
CA PRO A 149 10.29 32.78 -15.05
C PRO A 149 9.81 32.54 -16.49
N GLY A 150 8.72 31.79 -16.65
CA GLY A 150 8.10 31.51 -17.95
C GLY A 150 8.18 30.06 -18.41
N MET A 151 8.95 29.20 -17.73
CA MET A 151 8.90 27.75 -17.95
C MET A 151 7.65 27.14 -17.29
N THR A 152 7.04 26.20 -18.00
CA THR A 152 6.01 25.33 -17.43
C THR A 152 6.66 24.23 -16.57
N ARG A 153 5.96 23.75 -15.54
CA ARG A 153 6.44 22.59 -14.76
C ARG A 153 6.69 21.36 -15.64
N ALA A 154 5.91 21.17 -16.70
CA ALA A 154 6.07 20.05 -17.63
C ALA A 154 7.39 20.12 -18.42
N GLU A 155 7.86 21.32 -18.78
CA GLU A 155 9.17 21.52 -19.43
C GLU A 155 10.34 21.19 -18.52
N VAL A 156 10.19 21.38 -17.21
CA VAL A 156 11.20 21.00 -16.21
C VAL A 156 11.13 19.50 -15.90
N ALA A 157 9.93 18.95 -15.76
CA ALA A 157 9.71 17.56 -15.39
C ALA A 157 10.15 16.58 -16.49
N TYR A 158 9.92 16.90 -17.77
CA TYR A 158 10.22 15.98 -18.88
C TYR A 158 11.66 15.44 -18.90
N PRO A 159 12.73 16.28 -18.93
CA PRO A 159 14.10 15.78 -18.96
C PRO A 159 14.49 15.03 -17.68
N LEU A 160 13.89 15.38 -16.53
CA LEU A 160 14.12 14.67 -15.28
C LEU A 160 13.51 13.27 -15.31
N VAL A 161 12.26 13.15 -15.76
CA VAL A 161 11.57 11.86 -15.89
C VAL A 161 12.26 10.99 -16.93
N GLU A 162 12.70 11.55 -18.05
CA GLU A 162 13.45 10.81 -19.08
C GLU A 162 14.75 10.20 -18.54
N LEU A 163 15.42 10.91 -17.62
CA LEU A 163 16.64 10.45 -16.97
C LEU A 163 16.36 9.44 -15.85
N LEU A 164 15.36 9.68 -15.01
CA LEU A 164 15.13 8.94 -13.77
C LEU A 164 14.27 7.68 -13.97
N LEU A 165 13.33 7.68 -14.92
CA LEU A 165 12.37 6.59 -15.08
C LEU A 165 13.04 5.21 -15.25
N PRO A 166 14.07 5.03 -16.11
CA PRO A 166 14.73 3.73 -16.26
C PRO A 166 15.39 3.25 -14.96
N GLU A 167 16.03 4.15 -14.21
CA GLU A 167 16.69 3.84 -12.95
C GLU A 167 15.68 3.45 -11.87
N LEU A 168 14.54 4.15 -11.80
CA LEU A 168 13.44 3.84 -10.89
C LEU A 168 12.81 2.47 -11.22
N GLU A 169 12.66 2.13 -12.51
CA GLU A 169 12.16 0.83 -12.94
C GLU A 169 13.11 -0.32 -12.53
N GLU A 170 14.41 -0.19 -12.80
CA GLU A 170 15.39 -1.19 -12.42
C GLU A 170 15.47 -1.35 -10.90
N PHE A 171 15.43 -0.24 -10.17
CA PHE A 171 15.42 -0.24 -8.71
C PHE A 171 14.17 -0.92 -8.15
N LEU A 172 12.98 -0.64 -8.70
CA LEU A 172 11.73 -1.30 -8.31
C LEU A 172 11.82 -2.81 -8.50
N ILE A 173 12.32 -3.27 -9.65
CA ILE A 173 12.47 -4.70 -9.94
C ILE A 173 13.47 -5.35 -8.97
N TYR A 174 14.60 -4.69 -8.69
CA TYR A 174 15.60 -5.16 -7.74
C TYR A 174 15.00 -5.32 -6.33
N VAL A 175 14.35 -4.28 -5.80
CA VAL A 175 13.74 -4.28 -4.47
C VAL A 175 12.64 -5.34 -4.40
N TRP A 176 11.75 -5.39 -5.40
CA TRP A 176 10.70 -6.40 -5.48
C TRP A 176 11.25 -7.83 -5.42
N ARG A 177 12.30 -8.13 -6.19
CA ARG A 177 12.97 -9.44 -6.17
C ARG A 177 13.58 -9.76 -4.81
N ARG A 178 14.20 -8.78 -4.15
CA ARG A 178 14.79 -8.98 -2.82
C ARG A 178 13.71 -9.25 -1.76
N GLN A 179 12.60 -8.52 -1.82
CA GLN A 179 11.45 -8.72 -0.95
C GLN A 179 10.80 -10.09 -1.18
N LEU A 180 10.67 -10.51 -2.45
CA LEU A 180 10.15 -11.83 -2.80
C LEU A 180 11.05 -12.94 -2.25
N ALA A 181 12.37 -12.83 -2.43
CA ALA A 181 13.31 -13.81 -1.89
C ALA A 181 13.25 -13.92 -0.35
N ALA A 182 13.12 -12.78 0.33
CA ALA A 182 12.94 -12.75 1.79
C ALA A 182 11.60 -13.38 2.21
N ALA A 183 10.52 -13.13 1.47
CA ALA A 183 9.20 -13.71 1.74
C ALA A 183 9.18 -15.23 1.52
N THR A 184 9.74 -15.73 0.42
CA THR A 184 9.79 -17.17 0.14
C THR A 184 10.63 -17.91 1.17
N SER A 185 11.75 -17.34 1.61
CA SER A 185 12.59 -17.93 2.67
C SER A 185 11.82 -18.19 3.97
N ARG A 186 10.80 -17.36 4.27
CA ARG A 186 9.95 -17.53 5.46
C ARG A 186 8.88 -18.61 5.30
N VAL A 187 8.38 -18.82 4.09
CA VAL A 187 7.41 -19.88 3.78
C VAL A 187 8.11 -21.25 3.75
N VAL A 188 9.31 -21.31 3.18
CA VAL A 188 10.10 -22.56 3.08
C VAL A 188 10.61 -23.02 4.46
N ARG A 189 10.79 -22.11 5.42
CA ARG A 189 11.17 -22.47 6.80
C ARG A 189 10.01 -22.98 7.65
N SER A 190 8.77 -22.76 7.23
CA SER A 190 7.58 -23.29 7.89
C SER A 190 7.12 -24.53 7.14
N ASP A 191 7.60 -25.71 7.53
CA ASP A 191 7.25 -27.01 6.93
C ASP A 191 5.79 -27.48 7.22
N ASP A 192 4.93 -26.62 7.78
CA ASP A 192 3.57 -26.99 8.20
C ASP A 192 2.50 -26.55 7.19
N GLU A 193 1.56 -27.46 6.90
CA GLU A 193 0.40 -27.31 6.01
C GLU A 193 -0.62 -26.23 6.45
N GLU A 194 -0.36 -25.47 7.51
CA GLU A 194 -1.24 -24.41 8.02
C GLU A 194 -0.56 -23.03 7.98
N ALA A 195 -0.24 -22.55 6.78
CA ALA A 195 0.22 -21.17 6.53
C ALA A 195 -0.79 -20.07 6.95
N VAL A 196 -1.93 -20.44 7.54
CA VAL A 196 -3.01 -19.54 7.97
C VAL A 196 -2.89 -19.15 9.45
N ASP A 197 -2.30 -19.99 10.31
CA ASP A 197 -2.28 -19.81 11.77
C ASP A 197 -0.85 -19.88 12.33
N ARG A 198 -0.04 -18.84 12.09
CA ARG A 198 1.31 -18.73 12.66
C ARG A 198 1.26 -18.13 14.06
N ARG A 199 2.00 -18.69 15.01
CA ARG A 199 2.25 -17.98 16.29
C ARG A 199 3.32 -16.91 16.06
N LEU A 200 2.97 -15.65 16.27
CA LEU A 200 3.87 -14.51 16.14
C LEU A 200 3.77 -13.63 17.39
N ALA A 201 4.85 -12.93 17.70
CA ALA A 201 4.81 -11.82 18.65
C ALA A 201 4.40 -10.57 17.87
N VAL A 202 3.31 -9.94 18.29
CA VAL A 202 2.75 -8.73 17.67
C VAL A 202 3.00 -7.56 18.59
N GLY A 203 3.60 -6.49 18.08
CA GLY A 203 3.85 -5.27 18.83
C GLY A 203 3.23 -4.05 18.16
N PHE A 204 2.65 -3.19 18.98
CA PHE A 204 2.23 -1.85 18.61
C PHE A 204 3.03 -0.84 19.42
N ALA A 205 3.51 0.21 18.78
CA ALA A 205 4.15 1.33 19.45
C ALA A 205 3.49 2.64 19.01
N ASP A 206 3.13 3.49 19.97
CA ASP A 206 2.28 4.67 19.76
C ASP A 206 2.85 5.90 20.48
N LEU A 207 2.86 7.06 19.81
CA LEU A 207 3.35 8.31 20.39
C LEU A 207 2.38 8.88 21.43
N VAL A 208 2.86 9.13 22.64
CA VAL A 208 2.00 9.57 23.73
C VAL A 208 1.62 11.05 23.58
N GLY A 209 0.33 11.29 23.33
CA GLY A 209 -0.24 12.62 23.30
C GLY A 209 -0.15 13.28 21.92
N PHE A 210 0.02 12.49 20.86
CA PHE A 210 0.03 12.93 19.48
C PHE A 210 -1.16 13.81 19.10
N THR A 211 -2.39 13.49 19.53
CA THR A 211 -3.59 14.34 19.30
C THR A 211 -3.49 15.75 19.90
N ARG A 212 -2.57 15.98 20.85
CA ARG A 212 -2.26 17.32 21.37
C ARG A 212 -1.14 17.99 20.60
N LEU A 213 -0.25 17.22 19.96
CA LEU A 213 0.80 17.75 19.07
C LEU A 213 0.20 18.20 17.74
N THR A 214 -0.72 17.44 17.17
CA THR A 214 -1.43 17.79 15.91
C THR A 214 -2.22 19.09 15.97
N ARG A 215 -2.51 19.61 17.18
CA ARG A 215 -3.21 20.89 17.40
C ARG A 215 -2.28 22.06 17.70
N ARG A 216 -0.98 21.80 17.87
CA ARG A 216 0.02 22.78 18.31
C ARG A 216 1.12 22.99 17.28
N LEU A 217 1.48 21.94 16.56
CA LEU A 217 2.46 21.97 15.49
C LEU A 217 1.79 22.41 14.18
N GLU A 218 2.54 23.09 13.35
CA GLU A 218 2.16 23.31 11.95
C GLU A 218 2.23 21.99 11.16
N GLU A 219 1.61 21.96 9.99
CA GLU A 219 1.48 20.72 9.18
C GLU A 219 2.84 20.12 8.78
N GLU A 220 3.80 20.96 8.42
CA GLU A 220 5.17 20.58 8.05
C GLU A 220 5.92 19.95 9.23
N GLU A 221 5.92 20.61 10.39
CA GLU A 221 6.55 20.11 11.62
C GLU A 221 5.95 18.78 12.09
N LEU A 222 4.64 18.59 11.89
CA LEU A 222 3.98 17.33 12.20
C LEU A 222 4.40 16.22 11.22
N GLY A 223 4.53 16.55 9.93
CA GLY A 223 5.03 15.64 8.90
C GLY A 223 6.44 15.15 9.21
N GLU A 224 7.36 16.07 9.50
CA GLU A 224 8.74 15.74 9.86
C GLU A 224 8.81 14.84 11.11
N LEU A 225 8.00 15.13 12.13
CA LEU A 225 7.95 14.32 13.34
C LEU A 225 7.49 12.88 13.04
N VAL A 226 6.44 12.73 12.24
CA VAL A 226 5.91 11.42 11.86
C VAL A 226 6.94 10.66 11.02
N GLU A 227 7.57 11.30 10.05
CA GLU A 227 8.60 10.68 9.21
C GLU A 227 9.82 10.23 10.03
N ALA A 228 10.30 11.07 10.95
CA ALA A 228 11.41 10.72 11.84
C ALA A 228 11.04 9.54 12.77
N PHE A 229 9.80 9.51 13.26
CA PHE A 229 9.29 8.39 14.06
C PHE A 229 9.23 7.10 13.23
N GLU A 230 8.61 7.14 12.04
CA GLU A 230 8.46 5.99 11.16
C GLU A 230 9.82 5.44 10.70
N THR A 231 10.76 6.32 10.36
CA THR A 231 12.12 5.95 9.95
C THR A 231 12.87 5.25 11.08
N THR A 232 12.91 5.87 12.26
CA THR A 232 13.58 5.29 13.43
C THR A 232 12.93 3.97 13.82
N ALA A 233 11.60 3.89 13.77
CA ALA A 233 10.86 2.67 14.03
C ALA A 233 11.21 1.55 13.05
N ALA A 234 11.23 1.85 11.75
CA ALA A 234 11.60 0.89 10.71
C ALA A 234 13.03 0.37 10.94
N ASP A 235 13.98 1.25 11.25
CA ASP A 235 15.37 0.88 11.48
C ASP A 235 15.51 -0.07 12.68
N GLN A 236 14.90 0.26 13.82
CA GLN A 236 14.94 -0.61 15.01
C GLN A 236 14.27 -1.97 14.74
N VAL A 237 13.11 -1.97 14.10
CA VAL A 237 12.39 -3.21 13.79
C VAL A 237 13.23 -4.11 12.88
N HIS A 238 13.80 -3.57 11.80
CA HIS A 238 14.58 -4.36 10.84
C HIS A 238 15.94 -4.80 11.40
N ALA A 239 16.64 -3.92 12.12
CA ALA A 239 17.97 -4.22 12.69
C ALA A 239 17.92 -5.38 13.70
N HIS A 240 16.79 -5.58 14.36
CA HIS A 240 16.60 -6.62 15.36
C HIS A 240 15.84 -7.85 14.84
N GLY A 241 15.56 -7.93 13.54
CA GLY A 241 14.96 -9.13 12.93
C GLY A 241 13.43 -9.18 13.00
N GLY A 242 12.78 -8.07 13.35
CA GLY A 242 11.34 -7.91 13.23
C GLY A 242 10.92 -7.51 11.82
N ARG A 243 9.60 -7.47 11.61
CA ARG A 243 8.97 -7.00 10.38
C ARG A 243 7.99 -5.90 10.69
N LEU A 244 8.23 -4.72 10.12
CA LEU A 244 7.25 -3.64 10.12
C LEU A 244 6.11 -4.04 9.17
N ILE A 245 4.89 -4.09 9.69
CA ILE A 245 3.70 -4.45 8.92
C ILE A 245 3.12 -3.22 8.25
N LYS A 246 2.89 -2.18 9.04
CA LYS A 246 2.32 -0.91 8.61
C LYS A 246 2.54 0.17 9.67
N THR A 247 2.48 1.40 9.21
CA THR A 247 2.36 2.60 10.03
C THR A 247 0.95 3.16 9.90
N LEU A 248 0.49 3.82 10.96
CA LEU A 248 -0.85 4.38 11.13
C LEU A 248 -0.71 5.79 11.71
N GLY A 249 0.06 6.66 11.04
CA GLY A 249 0.40 7.99 11.55
C GLY A 249 1.37 7.88 12.72
N ASP A 250 0.84 8.03 13.94
CA ASP A 250 1.61 8.02 15.20
C ASP A 250 1.80 6.63 15.83
N GLU A 251 1.22 5.61 15.20
CA GLU A 251 1.31 4.22 15.65
C GLU A 251 1.98 3.34 14.59
N ILE A 252 2.85 2.42 15.03
CA ILE A 252 3.39 1.35 14.18
C ILE A 252 2.85 0.00 14.61
N LEU A 253 2.73 -0.91 13.65
CA LEU A 253 2.49 -2.33 13.87
C LEU A 253 3.69 -3.12 13.35
N TYR A 254 4.33 -3.90 14.22
CA TYR A 254 5.40 -4.82 13.85
C TYR A 254 5.12 -6.23 14.38
N VAL A 255 5.79 -7.22 13.78
CA VAL A 255 5.78 -8.61 14.25
C VAL A 255 7.18 -9.18 14.33
N ALA A 256 7.36 -10.18 15.20
CA ALA A 256 8.55 -11.02 15.23
C ALA A 256 8.14 -12.50 15.29
N ASP A 257 9.03 -13.38 14.81
CA ASP A 257 8.82 -14.83 14.86
C ASP A 257 8.94 -15.39 16.29
N ASP A 258 9.60 -14.68 17.21
CA ASP A 258 9.75 -15.08 18.61
C ASP A 258 9.54 -13.91 19.61
N PRO A 259 9.12 -14.20 20.85
CA PRO A 259 8.91 -13.20 21.91
C PRO A 259 10.14 -12.37 22.28
N GLY A 260 11.32 -12.99 22.31
CA GLY A 260 12.57 -12.35 22.73
C GLY A 260 13.01 -11.25 21.75
N THR A 261 12.81 -11.50 20.46
CA THR A 261 13.03 -10.51 19.40
C THR A 261 12.05 -9.35 19.51
N ALA A 262 10.75 -9.61 19.70
CA ALA A 262 9.76 -8.53 19.88
C ALA A 262 10.05 -7.69 21.13
N ALA A 263 10.40 -8.34 22.25
CA ALA A 263 10.81 -7.68 23.49
C ALA A 263 12.01 -6.74 23.28
N GLU A 264 13.03 -7.20 22.56
CA GLU A 264 14.20 -6.38 22.23
C GLU A 264 13.80 -5.15 21.40
N ILE A 265 13.00 -5.33 20.35
CA ILE A 265 12.53 -4.23 19.49
C ILE A 265 11.74 -3.20 20.32
N GLY A 266 10.76 -3.65 21.10
CA GLY A 266 9.91 -2.76 21.90
C GLY A 266 10.71 -1.91 22.88
N LEU A 267 11.69 -2.51 23.55
CA LEU A 267 12.57 -1.80 24.48
C LEU A 267 13.51 -0.83 23.75
N ARG A 268 14.11 -1.25 22.63
CA ARG A 268 15.00 -0.41 21.80
C ARG A 268 14.30 0.80 21.22
N LEU A 269 13.03 0.65 20.81
CA LEU A 269 12.22 1.77 20.36
C LEU A 269 12.08 2.82 21.46
N ILE A 270 11.72 2.44 22.69
CA ILE A 270 11.61 3.37 23.81
C ILE A 270 12.96 4.00 24.14
N GLU A 271 14.02 3.21 24.23
CA GLU A 271 15.38 3.69 24.53
C GLU A 271 15.85 4.73 23.51
N THR A 272 15.61 4.48 22.22
CA THR A 272 16.01 5.37 21.14
C THR A 272 15.19 6.66 21.17
N MET A 273 13.86 6.56 21.31
CA MET A 273 12.97 7.72 21.36
C MET A 273 13.21 8.58 22.60
N THR A 274 13.49 7.97 23.75
CA THR A 274 13.80 8.70 24.99
C THR A 274 15.13 9.46 24.90
N GLY A 275 16.05 8.99 24.06
CA GLY A 275 17.33 9.65 23.81
C GLY A 275 17.24 10.91 22.94
N ASP A 276 16.09 11.14 22.29
CA ASP A 276 15.83 12.27 21.42
C ASP A 276 14.83 13.24 22.09
N GLU A 277 15.31 14.44 22.47
CA GLU A 277 14.49 15.45 23.15
C GLU A 277 13.35 16.01 22.28
N THR A 278 13.44 15.84 20.95
CA THR A 278 12.40 16.26 20.01
C THR A 278 11.27 15.24 19.90
N MET A 279 11.52 14.00 20.33
CA MET A 279 10.56 12.90 20.25
C MET A 279 9.61 12.85 21.45
N PRO A 280 8.30 12.68 21.21
CA PRO A 280 7.35 12.39 22.27
C PRO A 280 7.66 11.03 22.91
N ALA A 281 7.32 10.92 24.20
CA ALA A 281 7.31 9.65 24.91
C ALA A 281 6.56 8.58 24.11
N LEU A 282 7.08 7.35 24.11
CA LEU A 282 6.51 6.22 23.38
C LEU A 282 5.84 5.26 24.35
N ARG A 283 4.77 4.59 23.93
CA ARG A 283 4.22 3.46 24.68
C ARG A 283 4.11 2.24 23.79
N VAL A 284 4.44 1.08 24.32
CA VAL A 284 4.48 -0.17 23.56
C VAL A 284 3.61 -1.22 24.22
N GLY A 285 2.81 -1.91 23.43
CA GLY A 285 2.02 -3.07 23.83
C GLY A 285 2.31 -4.26 22.92
N MET A 286 2.56 -5.42 23.51
CA MET A 286 2.83 -6.64 22.76
C MET A 286 1.99 -7.81 23.25
N ALA A 287 1.63 -8.69 22.32
CA ALA A 287 1.00 -9.96 22.63
C ALA A 287 1.62 -11.07 21.79
N PHE A 288 1.67 -12.28 22.34
CA PHE A 288 2.13 -13.47 21.63
C PHE A 288 0.96 -14.44 21.40
N GLY A 289 0.91 -15.06 20.22
CA GLY A 289 -0.14 -16.03 19.92
C GLY A 289 -0.41 -16.19 18.43
N THR A 290 -1.46 -16.94 18.10
CA THR A 290 -1.83 -17.24 16.72
C THR A 290 -2.36 -16.01 15.99
N VAL A 291 -1.85 -15.77 14.79
CA VAL A 291 -2.32 -14.70 13.91
C VAL A 291 -2.60 -15.23 12.50
N THR A 292 -3.61 -14.62 11.87
CA THR A 292 -3.92 -14.84 10.47
C THR A 292 -3.19 -13.82 9.61
N THR A 293 -2.30 -14.31 8.74
CA THR A 293 -1.58 -13.45 7.77
C THR A 293 -2.34 -13.36 6.46
N ARG A 294 -2.61 -12.16 5.96
CA ARG A 294 -3.28 -11.95 4.66
C ARG A 294 -2.79 -10.68 3.99
N MET A 295 -2.34 -10.80 2.73
CA MET A 295 -1.84 -9.68 1.92
C MET A 295 -0.74 -8.85 2.61
N GLY A 296 0.16 -9.51 3.33
CA GLY A 296 1.23 -8.85 4.08
C GLY A 296 0.82 -8.31 5.46
N ASP A 297 -0.48 -8.22 5.75
CA ASP A 297 -1.03 -7.75 7.03
C ASP A 297 -1.32 -8.92 8.00
N VAL A 298 -1.57 -8.60 9.27
CA VAL A 298 -1.87 -9.57 10.35
C VAL A 298 -3.19 -9.25 11.04
N PHE A 299 -3.98 -10.28 11.34
CA PHE A 299 -5.28 -10.18 11.99
C PHE A 299 -5.42 -11.24 13.08
N GLY A 300 -6.29 -10.98 14.05
CA GLY A 300 -6.64 -11.97 15.07
C GLY A 300 -6.81 -11.36 16.46
N THR A 301 -7.15 -12.22 17.42
CA THR A 301 -7.30 -11.85 18.84
C THR A 301 -5.98 -11.36 19.43
N THR A 302 -4.85 -11.95 19.05
CA THR A 302 -3.51 -11.51 19.47
C THR A 302 -3.21 -10.08 19.03
N VAL A 303 -3.52 -9.72 17.77
CA VAL A 303 -3.35 -8.34 17.26
C VAL A 303 -4.21 -7.36 18.05
N ASN A 304 -5.47 -7.72 18.31
CA ASN A 304 -6.38 -6.89 19.10
C ASN A 304 -5.90 -6.71 20.55
N LEU A 305 -5.33 -7.76 21.16
CA LEU A 305 -4.76 -7.70 22.50
C LEU A 305 -3.55 -6.78 22.56
N ALA A 306 -2.60 -6.91 21.63
CA ALA A 306 -1.41 -6.06 21.57
C ALA A 306 -1.80 -4.56 21.47
N SER A 307 -2.67 -4.19 20.52
CA SER A 307 -3.15 -2.79 20.37
C SER A 307 -3.81 -2.27 21.65
N ARG A 308 -4.58 -3.12 22.35
CA ARG A 308 -5.24 -2.72 23.60
C ARG A 308 -4.25 -2.58 24.75
N LEU A 309 -3.22 -3.41 24.82
CA LEU A 309 -2.13 -3.26 25.79
C LEU A 309 -1.42 -1.92 25.58
N THR A 310 -1.13 -1.54 24.34
CA THR A 310 -0.54 -0.23 24.00
C THR A 310 -1.41 0.91 24.51
N SER A 311 -2.73 0.83 24.33
CA SER A 311 -3.65 1.89 24.77
C SER A 311 -3.64 2.16 26.29
N ILE A 312 -3.29 1.15 27.10
CA ILE A 312 -3.22 1.24 28.57
C ILE A 312 -1.79 1.32 29.11
N ALA A 313 -0.79 1.21 28.23
CA ALA A 313 0.62 1.29 28.58
C ALA A 313 0.95 2.70 29.10
N PRO A 314 1.71 2.80 30.22
CA PRO A 314 2.27 4.07 30.66
C PRO A 314 3.19 4.69 29.60
N ARG A 315 3.56 5.96 29.81
CA ARG A 315 4.63 6.62 29.06
C ARG A 315 5.94 5.86 29.25
N ASP A 316 6.68 5.70 28.17
CA ASP A 316 8.02 5.08 28.12
C ASP A 316 8.04 3.69 28.76
N ALA A 317 6.96 2.95 28.55
CA ALA A 317 6.79 1.61 29.08
C ALA A 317 6.35 0.60 28.00
N VAL A 318 6.81 -0.63 28.20
CA VAL A 318 6.42 -1.80 27.41
C VAL A 318 5.51 -2.68 28.24
N LEU A 319 4.29 -2.92 27.76
CA LEU A 319 3.39 -3.91 28.33
C LEU A 319 3.31 -5.15 27.44
N VAL A 320 3.33 -6.31 28.08
CA VAL A 320 3.17 -7.60 27.41
C VAL A 320 2.01 -8.39 28.01
N ASP A 321 1.44 -9.29 27.21
CA ASP A 321 0.42 -10.21 27.69
C ASP A 321 1.01 -11.40 28.45
N GLY A 322 0.13 -12.21 29.05
CA GLY A 322 0.55 -13.39 29.80
C GLY A 322 1.23 -14.45 28.94
N GLU A 323 0.79 -14.67 27.70
CA GLU A 323 1.44 -15.66 26.84
C GLU A 323 2.86 -15.26 26.48
N LEU A 324 3.10 -13.99 26.16
CA LEU A 324 4.44 -13.48 25.86
C LEU A 324 5.34 -13.56 27.11
N ALA A 325 4.85 -13.19 28.29
CA ALA A 325 5.59 -13.30 29.55
C ALA A 325 6.01 -14.74 29.85
N VAL A 326 5.10 -15.71 29.71
CA VAL A 326 5.40 -17.14 29.87
C VAL A 326 6.44 -17.59 28.86
N ALA A 327 6.28 -17.22 27.59
CA ALA A 327 7.19 -17.65 26.53
C ALA A 327 8.62 -17.09 26.70
N LEU A 328 8.79 -15.86 27.22
CA LEU A 328 10.10 -15.33 27.63
C LEU A 328 10.72 -16.09 28.80
N GLY A 329 9.89 -16.58 29.72
CA GLY A 329 10.30 -17.47 30.81
C GLY A 329 10.81 -18.81 30.30
N GLU A 330 10.10 -19.41 29.34
CA GLU A 330 10.44 -20.70 28.73
C GLU A 330 11.70 -20.62 27.86
N SER A 331 11.93 -19.51 27.15
CA SER A 331 13.15 -19.29 26.36
C SER A 331 14.38 -19.00 27.22
N GLY A 332 14.19 -18.66 28.50
CA GLY A 332 15.26 -18.22 29.40
C GLY A 332 15.71 -16.78 29.18
N ASP A 333 14.96 -15.97 28.41
CA ASP A 333 15.23 -14.54 28.24
C ASP A 333 14.80 -13.72 29.47
N ALA A 334 13.81 -14.20 30.23
CA ALA A 334 13.31 -13.63 31.47
C ALA A 334 13.13 -14.72 32.55
N PRO A 335 13.14 -14.38 33.84
CA PRO A 335 12.77 -15.35 34.87
C PRO A 335 11.26 -15.61 34.87
N VAL A 336 10.86 -16.84 35.21
CA VAL A 336 9.43 -17.21 35.41
C VAL A 336 8.80 -16.39 36.55
N SER A 337 9.62 -16.01 37.55
CA SER A 337 9.22 -15.18 38.68
C SER A 337 10.44 -14.39 39.16
N GLU A 338 10.26 -13.08 39.32
CA GLU A 338 11.28 -12.19 39.88
C GLU A 338 11.68 -12.57 41.33
N LEU A 339 10.78 -13.24 42.06
CA LEU A 339 11.06 -13.69 43.43
C LEU A 339 11.99 -14.91 43.49
N ASP A 340 12.09 -15.67 42.40
CA ASP A 340 12.87 -16.90 42.33
C ASP A 340 14.28 -16.68 41.75
N VAL A 341 14.61 -15.43 41.41
CA VAL A 341 15.94 -15.06 40.93
C VAL A 341 16.91 -15.08 42.10
N SER A 342 17.83 -16.05 42.09
CA SER A 342 18.90 -16.13 43.09
C SER A 342 19.85 -14.93 42.96
N PRO A 343 20.30 -14.34 44.09
CA PRO A 343 21.28 -13.25 44.07
C PRO A 343 22.52 -13.63 43.25
N GLY A 344 22.91 -12.78 42.29
CA GLY A 344 24.05 -13.03 41.39
C GLY A 344 23.76 -13.91 40.16
N SER A 345 22.50 -14.31 39.93
CA SER A 345 22.04 -14.91 38.66
C SER A 345 21.28 -13.92 37.76
N GLU A 346 21.27 -12.65 38.12
CA GLU A 346 20.51 -11.59 37.44
C GLU A 346 21.01 -11.37 36.01
N ASP A 347 22.32 -11.46 35.78
CA ASP A 347 22.97 -11.28 34.48
C ASP A 347 22.61 -12.34 33.43
N LYS A 348 21.99 -13.45 33.86
CA LYS A 348 21.59 -14.55 32.97
C LYS A 348 20.40 -14.16 32.10
N TYR A 349 19.52 -13.29 32.59
CA TYR A 349 18.31 -12.89 31.90
C TYR A 349 18.51 -11.55 31.21
N ARG A 350 17.93 -11.40 30.02
CA ARG A 350 17.96 -10.14 29.26
C ARG A 350 16.89 -9.18 29.75
N PHE A 351 15.77 -9.72 30.22
CA PHE A 351 14.59 -8.94 30.57
C PHE A 351 14.12 -9.22 32.01
N ALA A 352 13.41 -8.25 32.56
CA ALA A 352 12.66 -8.38 33.81
C ALA A 352 11.17 -8.22 33.53
N LEU A 353 10.35 -8.96 34.29
CA LEU A 353 8.90 -9.02 34.12
C LEU A 353 8.20 -8.73 35.45
N GLN A 354 7.39 -7.69 35.49
CA GLN A 354 6.61 -7.33 36.68
C GLN A 354 5.10 -7.42 36.40
N PRO A 355 4.34 -8.25 37.12
CA PRO A 355 2.89 -8.31 36.93
C PRO A 355 2.25 -7.00 37.38
N MET A 356 1.34 -6.47 36.56
CA MET A 356 0.57 -5.28 36.88
C MET A 356 -0.86 -5.63 37.30
N TRP A 357 -1.53 -4.71 37.98
CA TRP A 357 -2.92 -4.92 38.37
C TRP A 357 -3.81 -5.19 37.16
N ARG A 358 -4.73 -6.14 37.34
CA ARG A 358 -5.80 -6.46 36.41
C ARG A 358 -6.59 -5.21 36.05
N ARG A 359 -6.76 -4.95 34.75
CA ARG A 359 -7.52 -3.80 34.25
C ARG A 359 -8.62 -4.26 33.29
N PRO A 360 -9.84 -3.70 33.39
CA PRO A 360 -10.85 -3.90 32.38
C PRO A 360 -10.43 -3.18 31.09
N VAL A 361 -10.46 -3.91 29.99
CA VAL A 361 -10.09 -3.46 28.67
C VAL A 361 -11.30 -3.64 27.76
N ARG A 362 -11.68 -2.56 27.07
CA ARG A 362 -12.87 -2.54 26.21
C ARG A 362 -12.74 -3.59 25.10
N GLY A 363 -13.68 -4.53 25.07
CA GLY A 363 -13.76 -5.59 24.06
C GLY A 363 -12.92 -6.84 24.36
N LEU A 364 -12.12 -6.85 25.43
CA LEU A 364 -11.29 -8.02 25.83
C LEU A 364 -11.58 -8.52 27.24
N GLY A 365 -12.39 -7.80 28.03
CA GLY A 365 -12.68 -8.17 29.41
C GLY A 365 -11.57 -7.71 30.35
N VAL A 366 -11.23 -8.51 31.35
CA VAL A 366 -10.18 -8.17 32.32
C VAL A 366 -8.86 -8.79 31.87
N VAL A 367 -7.85 -7.94 31.66
CA VAL A 367 -6.49 -8.35 31.24
C VAL A 367 -5.53 -8.15 32.41
N GLU A 368 -4.57 -9.06 32.56
CA GLU A 368 -3.47 -8.97 33.52
C GLU A 368 -2.16 -8.71 32.74
N PRO A 369 -1.79 -7.43 32.53
CA PRO A 369 -0.59 -7.09 31.78
C PRO A 369 0.66 -7.26 32.64
N TRP A 370 1.79 -7.45 31.96
CA TRP A 370 3.12 -7.48 32.58
C TRP A 370 3.93 -6.30 32.06
N LEU A 371 4.59 -5.58 32.96
CA LEU A 371 5.59 -4.58 32.61
C LEU A 371 6.88 -5.30 32.25
N LEU A 372 7.37 -5.05 31.04
CA LEU A 372 8.65 -5.55 30.55
C LEU A 372 9.70 -4.45 30.65
N THR A 373 10.85 -4.77 31.23
CA THR A 373 12.02 -3.87 31.27
C THR A 373 13.29 -4.60 30.88
N ARG A 374 14.28 -3.85 30.38
CA ARG A 374 15.63 -4.37 30.18
C ARG A 374 16.31 -4.53 31.54
N ARG A 375 17.05 -5.61 31.73
CA ARG A 375 18.02 -5.71 32.82
C ARG A 375 19.32 -5.05 32.37
N ASP A 376 19.81 -4.10 33.13
CA ASP A 376 21.14 -3.55 32.90
C ASP A 376 22.15 -4.68 33.06
N ARG A 377 22.87 -5.01 31.98
CA ARG A 377 24.06 -5.86 32.11
C ARG A 377 25.17 -5.02 32.72
N PRO A 378 25.91 -5.55 33.71
CA PRO A 378 26.98 -4.83 34.39
C PRO A 378 28.12 -4.39 33.47
#